data_AF-A0A8B5WCD4-F1
#
_entry.id   AF-A0A8B5WCD4-F1
#
_cell.length_a   1.000
_cell.length_b   1.000
_cell.length_c   1.000
_cell.angle_alpha   90.00
_cell.angle_beta   90.00
_cell.angle_gamma   90.00
#
_symmetry.space_group_name_H-M   'P 1'
#
loop_
_entity.id
_entity.type
_entity.pdbx_description
1 polymer ?
#
loop_
_entity_poly.entity_id
_entity_poly.type
_entity_poly.pdbx_seq_one_letter_code
_entity_poly.pdbx_strand_id
1 'polypeptide(L)'
;MVRNATAKVLEPLQTIRRVLPILWASARGWAIVTSALLLLEIFFGLAVLFLIKRLIDDLTANLAGNGLDAGLEAVMVSVALTGGATLALLITRALSGLAREAQGMRVADYVDRMIHTRAIAADLAFYESPLYFDTLQRARQAGNQRPAQVISNLLMMGKNLVMLAGVVVLLVSISWTLLPVLLIAIVPALLVRLHFTRIFYEWRKRRTQLERRAGYFDWLLTSDLHAKELRLNQLGAVFRDLYSDIRSTIRGEQFDINRRRALVETIVGSIATVVFFSALAYLAFQTAEGRTTVGDLVLFLLILQ
;
A
#
# COMPACT_ATOMS: atom_id res chain seq x y z
N MET A 1 13.51 9.36 -28.25
CA MET A 1 13.08 9.42 -26.84
C MET A 1 11.72 8.76 -26.54
N VAL A 2 10.99 8.16 -27.50
CA VAL A 2 9.62 7.62 -27.28
C VAL A 2 9.56 6.11 -26.99
N ARG A 3 10.67 5.36 -27.12
CA ARG A 3 10.67 3.88 -27.04
C ARG A 3 10.64 3.27 -25.62
N ASN A 4 10.56 4.08 -24.55
CA ASN A 4 10.71 3.62 -23.15
C ASN A 4 9.45 3.72 -22.27
N ALA A 5 8.29 4.14 -22.80
CA ALA A 5 7.06 4.21 -22.01
C ALA A 5 6.43 2.83 -21.80
N THR A 6 6.39 1.98 -22.84
CA THR A 6 5.78 0.64 -22.79
C THR A 6 6.61 -0.35 -21.97
N ALA A 7 7.94 -0.29 -22.05
CA ALA A 7 8.83 -1.13 -21.24
C ALA A 7 8.66 -0.87 -19.73
N LYS A 8 8.46 0.39 -19.32
CA LYS A 8 8.23 0.76 -17.92
C LYS A 8 6.87 0.30 -17.37
N VAL A 9 5.87 0.13 -18.24
CA VAL A 9 4.55 -0.40 -17.86
C VAL A 9 4.57 -1.93 -17.74
N LEU A 10 5.48 -2.63 -18.45
CA LEU A 10 5.61 -4.09 -18.39
C LEU A 10 6.60 -4.63 -17.34
N GLU A 11 7.51 -3.81 -16.81
CA GLU A 11 8.43 -4.21 -15.71
C GLU A 11 7.71 -4.83 -14.48
N PRO A 12 6.57 -4.29 -14.01
CA PRO A 12 5.80 -4.92 -12.94
C PRO A 12 5.27 -6.32 -13.32
N LEU A 13 4.77 -6.48 -14.55
CA LEU A 13 4.22 -7.75 -15.07
C LEU A 13 5.31 -8.83 -15.18
N GLN A 14 6.52 -8.45 -15.60
CA GLN A 14 7.66 -9.38 -15.65
C GLN A 14 8.13 -9.80 -14.26
N THR A 15 8.08 -8.88 -13.29
CA THR A 15 8.41 -9.16 -11.89
C THR A 15 7.38 -10.11 -11.28
N ILE A 16 6.08 -9.87 -11.52
CA ILE A 16 4.98 -10.77 -11.10
C ILE A 16 5.18 -12.18 -11.66
N ARG A 17 5.48 -12.29 -12.96
CA ARG A 17 5.70 -13.60 -13.63
C ARG A 17 6.89 -14.38 -13.05
N ARG A 18 7.92 -13.71 -12.54
CA ARG A 18 9.09 -14.35 -11.93
C ARG A 18 8.87 -14.72 -10.46
N VAL A 19 8.02 -13.99 -9.74
CA VAL A 19 7.76 -14.18 -8.32
C VAL A 19 6.64 -15.21 -8.07
N LEU A 20 5.65 -15.32 -8.95
CA LEU A 20 4.55 -16.30 -8.85
C LEU A 20 5.02 -17.77 -8.73
N PRO A 21 6.00 -18.23 -9.55
CA PRO A 21 6.49 -19.61 -9.46
C PRO A 21 7.21 -19.87 -8.14
N ILE A 22 7.91 -18.87 -7.60
CA ILE A 22 8.62 -18.96 -6.30
C ILE A 22 7.58 -19.07 -5.18
N LEU A 23 6.54 -18.24 -5.21
CA LEU A 23 5.38 -18.34 -4.31
C LEU A 23 4.77 -19.75 -4.29
N TRP A 24 4.52 -20.28 -5.48
CA TRP A 24 3.90 -21.60 -5.67
C TRP A 24 4.85 -22.76 -5.35
N ALA A 25 6.17 -22.54 -5.36
CA ALA A 25 7.15 -23.54 -4.95
C ALA A 25 7.38 -23.54 -3.43
N SER A 26 7.36 -22.38 -2.78
CA SER A 26 7.70 -22.23 -1.37
C SER A 26 6.54 -22.57 -0.42
N ALA A 27 5.29 -22.19 -0.76
CA ALA A 27 4.21 -22.20 0.22
C ALA A 27 2.81 -22.39 -0.41
N ARG A 28 2.58 -23.49 -1.16
CA ARG A 28 1.28 -23.79 -1.81
C ARG A 28 0.10 -23.71 -0.85
N GLY A 29 0.22 -24.30 0.34
CA GLY A 29 -0.85 -24.29 1.35
C GLY A 29 -1.19 -22.88 1.84
N TRP A 30 -0.17 -22.11 2.24
CA TRP A 30 -0.37 -20.74 2.73
C TRP A 30 -0.82 -19.78 1.62
N ALA A 31 -0.36 -19.97 0.38
CA ALA A 31 -0.83 -19.17 -0.74
C ALA A 31 -2.34 -19.36 -1.00
N ILE A 32 -2.84 -20.60 -0.91
CA ILE A 32 -4.27 -20.90 -1.03
C ILE A 32 -5.04 -20.30 0.14
N VAL A 33 -4.58 -20.52 1.38
CA VAL A 33 -5.22 -19.99 2.60
C VAL A 33 -5.30 -18.46 2.56
N THR A 34 -4.19 -17.78 2.26
CA THR A 34 -4.16 -16.33 2.13
C THR A 34 -5.09 -15.84 1.02
N SER A 35 -5.09 -16.50 -0.14
CA SER A 35 -5.97 -16.09 -1.25
C SER A 35 -7.45 -16.28 -0.90
N ALA A 36 -7.82 -17.38 -0.26
CA ALA A 36 -9.18 -17.63 0.21
C ALA A 36 -9.62 -16.59 1.27
N LEU A 37 -8.76 -16.31 2.24
CA LEU A 37 -9.02 -15.30 3.27
C LEU A 37 -9.13 -13.89 2.68
N LEU A 38 -8.33 -13.55 1.66
CA LEU A 38 -8.44 -12.28 0.94
C LEU A 38 -9.78 -12.13 0.22
N LEU A 39 -10.26 -13.19 -0.44
CA LEU A 39 -11.58 -13.18 -1.09
C LEU A 39 -12.71 -13.05 -0.06
N LEU A 40 -12.58 -13.72 1.08
CA LEU A 40 -13.50 -13.62 2.20
C LEU A 40 -13.51 -12.19 2.79
N GLU A 41 -12.34 -11.56 2.92
CA GLU A 41 -12.17 -10.17 3.38
C GLU A 41 -12.90 -9.20 2.45
N ILE A 42 -12.75 -9.38 1.13
CA ILE A 42 -13.45 -8.57 0.12
C ILE A 42 -14.97 -8.78 0.20
N PHE A 43 -15.41 -10.04 0.29
CA PHE A 43 -16.82 -10.38 0.38
C PHE A 43 -17.48 -9.75 1.61
N PHE A 44 -16.91 -9.94 2.80
CA PHE A 44 -17.45 -9.34 4.02
C PHE A 44 -17.37 -7.81 4.00
N GLY A 45 -16.31 -7.23 3.42
CA GLY A 45 -16.19 -5.78 3.27
C GLY A 45 -17.35 -5.19 2.45
N LEU A 46 -17.65 -5.77 1.29
CA LEU A 46 -18.77 -5.35 0.45
C LEU A 46 -20.14 -5.66 1.10
N ALA A 47 -20.26 -6.80 1.78
CA ALA A 47 -21.48 -7.17 2.49
C ALA A 47 -21.81 -6.18 3.60
N VAL A 48 -20.82 -5.75 4.40
CA VAL A 48 -21.02 -4.75 5.45
C VAL A 48 -21.52 -3.43 4.87
N LEU A 49 -20.93 -2.95 3.77
CA LEU A 49 -21.39 -1.72 3.10
C LEU A 49 -22.86 -1.83 2.67
N PHE A 50 -23.24 -2.93 2.03
CA PHE A 50 -24.62 -3.16 1.60
C PHE A 50 -25.59 -3.32 2.78
N LEU A 51 -25.18 -4.02 3.85
CA LEU A 51 -26.01 -4.23 5.03
C LEU A 51 -26.24 -2.94 5.81
N ILE A 52 -25.25 -2.06 5.90
CA ILE A 52 -25.44 -0.73 6.52
C ILE A 52 -26.45 0.10 5.73
N LYS A 53 -26.34 0.12 4.39
CA LYS A 53 -27.35 0.77 3.53
C LYS A 53 -28.74 0.23 3.85
N ARG A 54 -28.91 -1.10 3.80
CA ARG A 54 -30.20 -1.76 4.03
C ARG A 54 -30.75 -1.46 5.43
N LEU A 55 -29.90 -1.50 6.46
CA LEU A 55 -30.28 -1.18 7.83
C LEU A 55 -30.87 0.24 7.92
N ILE A 56 -30.28 1.21 7.24
CA ILE A 56 -30.74 2.60 7.25
C ILE A 56 -32.05 2.75 6.46
N ASP A 57 -32.17 2.07 5.33
CA ASP A 57 -33.40 2.05 4.54
C ASP A 57 -34.57 1.43 5.35
N ASP A 58 -34.32 0.30 6.02
CA ASP A 58 -35.31 -0.37 6.88
C ASP A 58 -35.70 0.51 8.09
N LEU A 59 -34.74 1.19 8.72
CA LEU A 59 -35.01 2.14 9.81
C LEU A 59 -35.90 3.30 9.36
N THR A 60 -35.56 3.92 8.24
CA THR A 60 -36.27 5.10 7.72
C THR A 60 -37.66 4.78 7.20
N ALA A 61 -37.86 3.60 6.58
CA ALA A 61 -39.18 3.13 6.16
C ALA A 61 -40.12 2.84 7.33
N ASN A 62 -39.62 2.19 8.39
CA ASN A 62 -40.44 1.85 9.55
C ASN A 62 -40.79 3.06 10.41
N LEU A 63 -39.89 4.05 10.53
CA LEU A 63 -40.15 5.32 11.21
C LEU A 63 -41.26 6.15 10.56
N ALA A 64 -41.51 5.98 9.25
CA ALA A 64 -42.50 6.74 8.50
C ALA A 64 -43.90 6.10 8.47
N GLY A 65 -44.01 4.78 8.68
CA GLY A 65 -45.20 4.01 8.34
C GLY A 65 -46.05 3.52 9.52
N ASN A 66 -45.46 2.98 10.59
CA ASN A 66 -46.18 2.37 11.71
C ASN A 66 -45.34 2.51 12.99
N GLY A 67 -45.97 2.83 14.12
CA GLY A 67 -45.28 2.96 15.41
C GLY A 67 -44.32 1.80 15.72
N LEU A 68 -43.28 2.12 16.49
CA LEU A 68 -42.08 1.30 16.74
C LEU A 68 -42.32 -0.21 16.94
N ASP A 69 -43.45 -0.61 17.53
CA ASP A 69 -43.70 -1.98 17.98
C ASP A 69 -43.81 -3.03 16.84
N ALA A 70 -44.25 -2.66 15.63
CA ALA A 70 -44.41 -3.61 14.52
C ALA A 70 -43.13 -3.80 13.67
N GLY A 71 -42.13 -2.93 13.83
CA GLY A 71 -40.90 -2.92 13.01
C GLY A 71 -39.62 -3.22 13.79
N LEU A 72 -39.67 -3.22 15.13
CA LEU A 72 -38.49 -3.42 15.99
C LEU A 72 -37.79 -4.76 15.77
N GLU A 73 -38.53 -5.85 15.51
CA GLU A 73 -37.93 -7.17 15.27
C GLU A 73 -37.12 -7.19 13.96
N ALA A 74 -37.66 -6.65 12.86
CA ALA A 74 -36.96 -6.56 11.58
C ALA A 74 -35.72 -5.66 11.65
N VAL A 75 -35.81 -4.56 12.39
CA VAL A 75 -34.66 -3.67 12.67
C VAL A 75 -33.62 -4.37 13.54
N MET A 76 -34.02 -5.09 14.59
CA MET A 76 -33.07 -5.85 15.42
C MET A 76 -32.36 -6.95 14.64
N VAL A 77 -33.06 -7.64 13.73
CA VAL A 77 -32.46 -8.64 12.84
C VAL A 77 -31.45 -8.01 11.89
N SER A 78 -31.77 -6.87 11.27
CA SER A 78 -30.82 -6.17 10.39
C SER A 78 -29.60 -5.62 11.15
N VAL A 79 -29.79 -5.12 12.39
CA VAL A 79 -28.68 -4.74 13.28
C VAL A 79 -27.82 -5.95 13.63
N ALA A 80 -28.43 -7.08 14.01
CA ALA A 80 -27.70 -8.30 14.35
C ALA A 80 -26.92 -8.86 13.16
N LEU A 81 -27.51 -8.85 11.96
CA LEU A 81 -26.84 -9.25 10.71
C LEU A 81 -25.66 -8.32 10.38
N THR A 82 -25.86 -7.00 10.50
CA THR A 82 -24.80 -6.01 10.25
C THR A 82 -23.67 -6.15 11.26
N GLY A 83 -23.99 -6.30 12.54
CA GLY A 83 -23.02 -6.56 13.61
C GLY A 83 -22.25 -7.86 13.39
N GLY A 84 -22.96 -8.95 13.04
CA GLY A 84 -22.37 -10.24 12.73
C GLY A 84 -21.43 -10.18 11.53
N ALA A 85 -21.82 -9.52 10.44
CA ALA A 85 -20.98 -9.32 9.26
C ALA A 85 -19.74 -8.45 9.58
N THR A 86 -19.89 -7.44 10.42
CA THR A 86 -18.78 -6.56 10.84
C THR A 86 -17.77 -7.31 11.71
N LEU A 87 -18.25 -8.16 12.62
CA LEU A 87 -17.40 -9.05 13.41
C LEU A 87 -16.70 -10.09 12.52
N ALA A 88 -17.42 -10.68 11.57
CA ALA A 88 -16.85 -11.60 10.60
C ALA A 88 -15.75 -10.93 9.76
N LEU A 89 -15.96 -9.69 9.31
CA LEU A 89 -14.95 -8.89 8.62
C LEU A 89 -13.71 -8.66 9.51
N LEU A 90 -13.90 -8.29 10.77
CA LEU A 90 -12.81 -8.06 11.72
C LEU A 90 -11.96 -9.33 11.92
N ILE A 91 -12.61 -10.47 12.18
CA ILE A 91 -11.95 -11.76 12.37
C ILE A 91 -11.20 -12.16 11.10
N THR A 92 -11.86 -12.05 9.94
CA THR A 92 -11.28 -12.38 8.63
C THR A 92 -10.06 -11.52 8.33
N ARG A 93 -10.11 -10.23 8.64
CA ARG A 93 -8.98 -9.30 8.44
C ARG A 93 -7.80 -9.66 9.32
N ALA A 94 -8.04 -10.04 10.59
CA ALA A 94 -7.00 -10.51 11.50
C ALA A 94 -6.36 -11.81 11.00
N LEU A 95 -7.18 -12.81 10.63
CA LEU A 95 -6.71 -14.09 10.07
C LEU A 95 -5.93 -13.89 8.76
N SER A 96 -6.42 -13.01 7.88
CA SER A 96 -5.71 -12.65 6.64
C SER A 96 -4.37 -12.00 6.93
N GLY A 97 -4.27 -11.19 7.98
CA GLY A 97 -3.02 -10.60 8.47
C GLY A 97 -2.01 -11.67 8.85
N LEU A 98 -2.41 -12.58 9.73
CA LEU A 98 -1.58 -13.69 10.20
C LEU A 98 -1.15 -14.63 9.05
N ALA A 99 -2.07 -14.96 8.14
CA ALA A 99 -1.75 -15.80 6.99
C ALA A 99 -0.72 -15.15 6.06
N ARG A 100 -0.83 -13.84 5.82
CA ARG A 100 0.15 -13.06 5.02
C ARG A 100 1.52 -13.03 5.69
N GLU A 101 1.57 -12.86 7.01
CA GLU A 101 2.83 -12.88 7.77
C GLU A 101 3.48 -14.25 7.75
N ALA A 102 2.72 -15.31 8.03
CA ALA A 102 3.19 -16.70 7.95
C ALA A 102 3.71 -17.05 6.55
N GLN A 103 2.99 -16.64 5.50
CA GLN A 103 3.42 -16.81 4.12
C GLN A 103 4.73 -16.05 3.85
N GLY A 104 4.85 -14.81 4.32
CA GLY A 104 6.05 -13.99 4.19
C GLY A 104 7.28 -14.67 4.81
N MET A 105 7.15 -15.17 6.04
CA MET A 105 8.22 -15.90 6.73
C MET A 105 8.64 -17.16 5.95
N ARG A 106 7.68 -17.95 5.47
CA ARG A 106 7.98 -19.17 4.69
C ARG A 106 8.71 -18.88 3.38
N VAL A 107 8.39 -17.77 2.71
CA VAL A 107 9.12 -17.36 1.52
C VAL A 107 10.53 -16.89 1.88
N ALA A 108 10.71 -16.13 2.97
CA ALA A 108 12.03 -15.74 3.45
C ALA A 108 12.91 -16.98 3.72
N ASP A 109 12.41 -17.94 4.49
CA ASP A 109 13.12 -19.19 4.79
C ASP A 109 13.47 -20.01 3.54
N TYR A 110 12.63 -19.97 2.51
CA TYR A 110 12.89 -20.65 1.25
C TYR A 110 14.03 -19.98 0.47
N VAL A 111 14.01 -18.64 0.41
CA VAL A 111 15.07 -17.86 -0.24
C VAL A 111 16.39 -18.04 0.49
N ASP A 112 16.39 -18.01 1.83
CA ASP A 112 17.58 -18.23 2.63
C ASP A 112 18.15 -19.63 2.44
N ARG A 113 17.30 -20.67 2.43
CA ARG A 113 17.75 -22.03 2.09
C ARG A 113 18.39 -22.11 0.71
N MET A 114 17.80 -21.47 -0.30
CA MET A 114 18.37 -21.42 -1.64
C MET A 114 19.73 -20.71 -1.64
N ILE A 115 19.89 -19.62 -0.90
CA ILE A 115 21.18 -18.92 -0.74
C ILE A 115 22.20 -19.84 -0.06
N HIS A 116 21.82 -20.53 1.02
CA HIS A 116 22.69 -21.46 1.73
C HIS A 116 23.14 -22.63 0.84
N THR A 117 22.22 -23.25 0.09
CA THR A 117 22.58 -24.34 -0.85
C THR A 117 23.57 -23.87 -1.90
N ARG A 118 23.39 -22.66 -2.46
CA ARG A 118 24.34 -22.09 -3.44
C ARG A 118 25.69 -21.71 -2.81
N ALA A 119 25.68 -21.23 -1.57
CA ALA A 119 26.90 -20.88 -0.84
C ALA A 119 27.75 -22.11 -0.48
N ILE A 120 27.12 -23.25 -0.16
CA ILE A 120 27.78 -24.54 0.11
C ILE A 120 28.35 -25.14 -1.18
N ALA A 121 27.62 -25.03 -2.30
CA ALA A 121 28.05 -25.59 -3.59
C ALA A 121 29.15 -24.75 -4.28
N ALA A 122 29.41 -23.53 -3.81
CA ALA A 122 30.43 -22.66 -4.39
C ALA A 122 31.83 -23.08 -3.91
N ASP A 123 32.75 -23.23 -4.86
CA ASP A 123 34.16 -23.50 -4.56
C ASP A 123 34.81 -22.32 -3.82
N LEU A 124 35.83 -22.61 -3.01
CA LEU A 124 36.56 -21.63 -2.21
C LEU A 124 37.18 -20.53 -3.10
N ALA A 125 37.61 -20.87 -4.31
CA ALA A 125 38.13 -19.92 -5.30
C ALA A 125 37.13 -18.80 -5.64
N PHE A 126 35.82 -19.04 -5.53
CA PHE A 126 34.82 -17.98 -5.74
C PHE A 126 34.75 -17.00 -4.58
N TYR A 127 35.10 -17.39 -3.35
CA TYR A 127 35.12 -16.46 -2.20
C TYR A 127 36.25 -15.43 -2.29
N GLU A 128 37.30 -15.70 -3.06
CA GLU A 128 38.38 -14.77 -3.34
C GLU A 128 38.00 -13.73 -4.42
N SER A 129 36.90 -13.96 -5.15
CA SER A 129 36.39 -13.03 -6.15
C SER A 129 35.52 -11.93 -5.52
N PRO A 130 35.88 -10.63 -5.67
CA PRO A 130 35.06 -9.52 -5.18
C PRO A 130 33.64 -9.52 -5.76
N LEU A 131 33.48 -9.98 -7.02
CA LEU A 131 32.18 -10.04 -7.70
C LEU A 131 31.24 -11.06 -7.06
N TYR A 132 31.76 -12.20 -6.62
CA TYR A 132 30.97 -13.22 -5.94
C TYR A 132 30.59 -12.75 -4.53
N PHE A 133 31.55 -12.19 -3.78
CA PHE A 133 31.31 -11.61 -2.46
C PHE A 133 30.21 -10.53 -2.49
N ASP A 134 30.31 -9.59 -3.44
CA ASP A 134 29.30 -8.55 -3.64
C ASP A 134 27.93 -9.12 -4.01
N THR A 135 27.89 -10.22 -4.77
CA THR A 135 26.64 -10.86 -5.18
C THR A 135 26.00 -11.62 -4.03
N LEU A 136 26.78 -12.35 -3.23
CA LEU A 136 26.33 -13.05 -2.04
C LEU A 136 25.87 -12.07 -0.95
N GLN A 137 26.60 -10.98 -0.72
CA GLN A 137 26.24 -9.96 0.25
C GLN A 137 24.94 -9.24 -0.15
N ARG A 138 24.77 -8.90 -1.43
CA ARG A 138 23.49 -8.37 -1.94
C ARG A 138 22.37 -9.39 -1.81
N ALA A 139 22.62 -10.66 -2.10
CA ALA A 139 21.62 -11.73 -1.96
C ALA A 139 21.21 -11.92 -0.50
N ARG A 140 22.14 -11.88 0.47
CA ARG A 140 21.83 -11.94 1.90
C ARG A 140 21.07 -10.70 2.40
N GLN A 141 21.52 -9.51 2.03
CA GLN A 141 20.86 -8.26 2.43
C GLN A 141 19.44 -8.13 1.83
N ALA A 142 19.23 -8.63 0.60
CA ALA A 142 17.92 -8.60 -0.04
C ALA A 142 17.04 -9.81 0.33
N GLY A 143 17.63 -10.99 0.55
CA GLY A 143 16.96 -12.29 0.63
C GLY A 143 16.01 -12.44 1.81
N ASN A 144 16.35 -11.83 2.95
CA ASN A 144 15.59 -12.02 4.19
C ASN A 144 14.19 -11.35 4.16
N GLN A 145 14.07 -10.12 3.64
CA GLN A 145 12.80 -9.37 3.77
C GLN A 145 12.19 -8.87 2.45
N ARG A 146 13.00 -8.60 1.43
CA ARG A 146 12.49 -7.94 0.21
C ARG A 146 11.56 -8.84 -0.62
N PRO A 147 11.84 -10.14 -0.82
CA PRO A 147 10.93 -11.03 -1.56
C PRO A 147 9.55 -11.13 -0.90
N ALA A 148 9.51 -11.33 0.43
CA ALA A 148 8.27 -11.40 1.19
C ALA A 148 7.45 -10.10 1.11
N GLN A 149 8.11 -8.95 1.20
CA GLN A 149 7.45 -7.64 1.04
C GLN A 149 6.88 -7.44 -0.37
N VAL A 150 7.62 -7.81 -1.42
CA VAL A 150 7.15 -7.69 -2.81
C VAL A 150 5.90 -8.55 -3.02
N ILE A 151 5.89 -9.77 -2.51
CA ILE A 151 4.75 -10.69 -2.56
C ILE A 151 3.53 -10.11 -1.83
N SER A 152 3.73 -9.64 -0.59
CA SER A 152 2.65 -9.06 0.21
C SER A 152 2.05 -7.83 -0.48
N ASN A 153 2.90 -6.97 -1.03
CA ASN A 153 2.47 -5.79 -1.78
C ASN A 153 1.68 -6.16 -3.06
N LEU A 154 2.09 -7.20 -3.77
CA LEU A 154 1.37 -7.70 -4.95
C LEU A 154 -0.01 -8.26 -4.59
N LEU A 155 -0.10 -9.06 -3.53
CA LEU A 155 -1.38 -9.57 -3.04
C LEU A 155 -2.31 -8.44 -2.59
N MET A 156 -1.77 -7.46 -1.87
CA MET A 156 -2.53 -6.28 -1.45
C MET A 156 -3.00 -5.44 -2.64
N MET A 157 -2.14 -5.27 -3.66
CA MET A 157 -2.52 -4.57 -4.89
C MET A 157 -3.66 -5.30 -5.60
N GLY A 158 -3.57 -6.63 -5.75
CA GLY A 158 -4.64 -7.45 -6.30
C GLY A 158 -5.94 -7.33 -5.50
N LYS A 159 -5.87 -7.45 -4.18
CA LYS A 159 -7.01 -7.28 -3.27
C LYS A 159 -7.68 -5.93 -3.46
N ASN A 160 -6.90 -4.85 -3.46
CA ASN A 160 -7.41 -3.50 -3.58
C ASN A 160 -8.05 -3.24 -4.95
N LEU A 161 -7.53 -3.84 -6.03
CA LEU A 161 -8.15 -3.76 -7.36
C LEU A 161 -9.51 -4.46 -7.40
N VAL A 162 -9.61 -5.66 -6.82
CA VAL A 162 -10.88 -6.41 -6.76
C VAL A 162 -11.88 -5.69 -5.86
N MET A 163 -11.44 -5.18 -4.70
CA MET A 163 -12.29 -4.37 -3.81
C MET A 163 -12.78 -3.10 -4.51
N LEU A 164 -11.91 -2.38 -5.21
CA LEU A 164 -12.27 -1.20 -5.98
C LEU A 164 -13.30 -1.53 -7.07
N ALA A 165 -13.11 -2.64 -7.80
CA ALA A 165 -14.07 -3.10 -8.80
C ALA A 165 -15.43 -3.42 -8.16
N GLY A 166 -15.43 -4.10 -7.00
CA GLY A 166 -16.65 -4.41 -6.24
C GLY A 166 -17.40 -3.15 -5.78
N VAL A 167 -16.66 -2.15 -5.28
CA VAL A 167 -17.21 -0.84 -4.89
C VAL A 167 -17.80 -0.10 -6.09
N VAL A 168 -17.11 -0.11 -7.24
CA VAL A 168 -17.61 0.51 -8.48
C VAL A 168 -18.90 -0.18 -8.96
N VAL A 169 -18.95 -1.51 -8.96
CA VAL A 169 -20.15 -2.27 -9.32
C VAL A 169 -21.31 -1.94 -8.38
N LEU A 170 -21.05 -1.89 -7.07
CA LEU A 170 -22.05 -1.55 -6.06
C LEU A 170 -22.58 -0.11 -6.25
N LEU A 171 -21.69 0.84 -6.56
CA LEU A 171 -22.06 2.24 -6.79
C LEU A 171 -22.88 2.41 -8.08
N VAL A 172 -22.48 1.75 -9.17
CA VAL A 172 -23.18 1.78 -10.47
C VAL A 172 -24.59 1.19 -10.36
N SER A 173 -24.77 0.15 -9.54
CA SER A 173 -26.07 -0.46 -9.27
C SER A 173 -27.08 0.54 -8.66
N ILE A 174 -26.59 1.57 -7.98
CA ILE A 174 -27.41 2.55 -7.27
C ILE A 174 -27.65 3.78 -8.14
N SER A 175 -26.58 4.43 -8.58
CA SER A 175 -26.69 5.61 -9.43
C SER A 175 -25.46 5.78 -10.32
N TRP A 176 -25.72 5.72 -11.62
CA TRP A 176 -24.69 5.97 -12.64
C TRP A 176 -24.08 7.38 -12.54
N THR A 177 -24.84 8.35 -12.00
CA THR A 177 -24.44 9.75 -11.86
C THR A 177 -23.32 9.98 -10.83
N LEU A 178 -23.12 9.09 -9.87
CA LEU A 178 -22.06 9.21 -8.86
C LEU A 178 -20.70 8.73 -9.34
N LEU A 179 -20.65 7.93 -10.41
CA LEU A 179 -19.40 7.39 -10.94
C LEU A 179 -18.46 8.49 -11.50
N PRO A 180 -18.94 9.48 -12.29
CA PRO A 180 -18.12 10.61 -12.70
C PRO A 180 -17.57 11.43 -11.52
N VAL A 181 -18.37 11.64 -10.47
CA VAL A 181 -17.95 12.37 -9.27
C VAL A 181 -16.78 11.66 -8.59
N LEU A 182 -16.91 10.35 -8.40
CA LEU A 182 -15.86 9.51 -7.83
C LEU A 182 -14.56 9.59 -8.64
N LEU A 183 -14.66 9.52 -9.97
CA LEU A 183 -13.51 9.63 -10.87
C LEU A 183 -12.84 10.99 -10.75
N ILE A 184 -13.60 12.08 -10.70
CA ILE A 184 -13.07 13.45 -10.55
C ILE A 184 -12.36 13.61 -9.20
N ALA A 185 -12.84 12.96 -8.13
CA ALA A 185 -12.20 13.01 -6.82
C ALA A 185 -10.90 12.18 -6.77
N ILE A 186 -10.91 10.95 -7.30
CA ILE A 186 -9.82 9.99 -7.12
C ILE A 186 -8.70 10.14 -8.17
N VAL A 187 -9.06 10.35 -9.44
CA VAL A 187 -8.09 10.30 -10.55
C VAL A 187 -7.00 11.37 -10.43
N PRO A 188 -7.31 12.66 -10.13
CA PRO A 188 -6.27 13.68 -9.97
C PRO A 188 -5.33 13.37 -8.79
N ALA A 189 -5.88 12.90 -7.67
CA ALA A 189 -5.09 12.52 -6.50
C ALA A 189 -4.12 11.36 -6.84
N LEU A 190 -4.58 10.36 -7.60
CA LEU A 190 -3.75 9.27 -8.08
C LEU A 190 -2.62 9.76 -8.99
N LEU A 191 -2.91 10.66 -9.94
CA LEU A 191 -1.92 11.23 -10.85
C LEU A 191 -0.83 12.01 -10.10
N VAL A 192 -1.22 12.84 -9.13
CA VAL A 192 -0.27 13.54 -8.24
C VAL A 192 0.62 12.54 -7.52
N ARG A 193 0.04 11.49 -6.95
CA ARG A 193 0.79 10.47 -6.20
C ARG A 193 1.80 9.74 -7.09
N LEU A 194 1.41 9.36 -8.30
CA LEU A 194 2.30 8.71 -9.28
C LEU A 194 3.43 9.65 -9.74
N HIS A 195 3.11 10.93 -9.98
CA HIS A 195 4.10 11.94 -10.36
C HIS A 195 5.18 12.12 -9.30
N PHE A 196 4.80 12.32 -8.03
CA PHE A 196 5.76 12.47 -6.93
C PHE A 196 6.50 11.18 -6.59
N THR A 197 5.86 10.01 -6.74
CA THR A 197 6.56 8.71 -6.61
C THR A 197 7.72 8.60 -7.59
N ARG A 198 7.52 9.05 -8.84
CA ARG A 198 8.56 9.06 -9.85
C ARG A 198 9.66 10.09 -9.55
N ILE A 199 9.31 11.28 -9.08
CA ILE A 199 10.29 12.28 -8.64
C ILE A 199 11.16 11.71 -7.51
N PHE A 200 10.54 11.08 -6.50
CA PHE A 200 11.26 10.44 -5.40
C PHE A 200 12.18 9.31 -5.87
N TYR A 201 11.72 8.49 -6.81
CA TYR A 201 12.52 7.42 -7.37
C TYR A 201 13.78 7.96 -8.09
N GLU A 202 13.61 8.94 -8.98
CA GLU A 202 14.73 9.55 -9.70
C GLU A 202 15.68 10.29 -8.75
N TRP A 203 15.16 11.00 -7.75
CA TRP A 203 15.95 11.65 -6.71
C TRP A 203 16.80 10.64 -5.93
N ARG A 204 16.19 9.55 -5.45
CA ARG A 204 16.91 8.48 -4.73
C ARG A 204 18.02 7.86 -5.57
N LYS A 205 17.77 7.66 -6.87
CA LYS A 205 18.77 7.11 -7.81
C LYS A 205 19.95 8.06 -8.00
N ARG A 206 19.72 9.37 -8.12
CA ARG A 206 20.78 10.38 -8.27
C ARG A 206 21.62 10.54 -7.00
N ARG A 207 21.01 10.34 -5.82
CA ARG A 207 21.64 10.51 -4.50
C ARG A 207 22.56 9.38 -4.07
N THR A 208 22.55 8.21 -4.71
CA THR A 208 23.32 7.04 -4.28
C THR A 208 24.82 7.32 -4.12
N GLN A 209 25.41 8.16 -4.99
CA GLN A 209 26.83 8.54 -4.87
C GLN A 209 27.11 9.43 -3.65
N LEU A 210 26.22 10.36 -3.34
CA LEU A 210 26.35 11.23 -2.17
C LEU A 210 26.15 10.44 -0.87
N GLU A 211 25.20 9.51 -0.84
CA GLU A 211 25.03 8.61 0.30
C GLU A 211 26.25 7.72 0.52
N ARG A 212 26.89 7.23 -0.55
CA ARG A 212 28.14 6.47 -0.46
C ARG A 212 29.29 7.30 0.09
N ARG A 213 29.46 8.55 -0.36
CA ARG A 213 30.49 9.46 0.18
C ARG A 213 30.26 9.80 1.64
N ALA A 214 29.01 10.09 2.02
CA ALA A 214 28.65 10.31 3.41
C ALA A 214 28.94 9.06 4.26
N GLY A 215 28.59 7.87 3.76
CA GLY A 215 28.93 6.60 4.43
C GLY A 215 30.42 6.36 4.56
N TYR A 216 31.23 6.78 3.58
CA TYR A 216 32.69 6.68 3.66
C TYR A 216 33.26 7.60 4.74
N PHE A 217 32.81 8.86 4.82
CA PHE A 217 33.26 9.76 5.89
C PHE A 217 32.80 9.30 7.27
N ASP A 218 31.58 8.79 7.37
CA ASP A 218 31.06 8.16 8.59
C ASP A 218 31.94 6.98 9.03
N TRP A 219 32.28 6.08 8.11
CA TRP A 219 33.18 4.97 8.37
C TRP A 219 34.59 5.43 8.76
N LEU A 220 35.14 6.44 8.09
CA LEU A 220 36.47 6.99 8.40
C LEU A 220 36.54 7.61 9.81
N LEU A 221 35.46 8.25 10.26
CA LEU A 221 35.35 8.85 11.58
C LEU A 221 35.10 7.82 12.70
N THR A 222 34.46 6.69 12.38
CA THR A 222 34.01 5.69 13.36
C THR A 222 34.88 4.44 13.42
N SER A 223 35.69 4.18 12.38
CA SER A 223 36.59 3.03 12.34
C SER A 223 37.80 3.22 13.25
N ASP A 224 38.11 2.16 14.01
CA ASP A 224 39.32 2.02 14.82
C ASP A 224 40.61 2.03 13.97
N LEU A 225 40.52 1.51 12.75
CA LEU A 225 41.64 1.37 11.81
C LEU A 225 42.27 2.72 11.43
N HIS A 226 41.45 3.75 11.26
CA HIS A 226 41.87 5.10 10.87
C HIS A 226 42.00 6.09 12.05
N ALA A 227 41.58 5.69 13.25
CA ALA A 227 41.48 6.58 14.40
C ALA A 227 42.83 7.21 14.82
N LYS A 228 43.95 6.50 14.62
CA LYS A 228 45.30 7.01 14.95
C LYS A 228 45.72 8.12 13.99
N GLU A 229 45.58 7.90 12.69
CA GLU A 229 45.91 8.88 11.64
C GLU A 229 45.02 10.12 11.74
N LEU A 230 43.73 9.93 12.04
CA LEU A 230 42.77 11.02 12.19
C LEU A 230 43.12 11.94 13.37
N ARG A 231 43.57 11.37 14.49
CA ARG A 231 43.98 12.11 15.70
C ARG A 231 45.33 12.77 15.53
N LEU A 232 46.31 12.06 14.97
CA LEU A 232 47.65 12.60 14.70
C LEU A 232 47.60 13.81 13.76
N ASN A 233 46.75 13.77 12.72
CA ASN A 233 46.60 14.84 11.74
C ASN A 233 45.47 15.83 12.06
N GLN A 234 44.77 15.67 13.19
CA GLN A 234 43.64 16.52 13.62
C GLN A 234 42.51 16.69 12.56
N LEU A 235 42.29 15.69 11.70
CA LEU A 235 41.37 15.75 10.57
C LEU A 235 39.89 15.51 10.94
N GLY A 236 39.59 15.19 12.19
CA GLY A 236 38.24 14.82 12.63
C GLY A 236 37.20 15.90 12.37
N ALA A 237 37.54 17.18 12.60
CA ALA A 237 36.62 18.29 12.34
C ALA A 237 36.32 18.44 10.84
N VAL A 238 37.35 18.32 9.99
CA VAL A 238 37.21 18.45 8.53
C VAL A 238 36.27 17.39 7.97
N PHE A 239 36.47 16.11 8.31
CA PHE A 239 35.60 15.05 7.80
C PHE A 239 34.19 15.09 8.39
N ARG A 240 34.03 15.56 9.62
CA ARG A 240 32.71 15.82 10.21
C ARG A 240 31.96 16.88 9.41
N ASP A 241 32.63 17.98 9.06
CA ASP A 241 32.01 19.09 8.33
C ASP A 241 31.66 18.66 6.89
N LEU A 242 32.55 17.93 6.21
CA LEU A 242 32.27 17.31 4.91
C LEU A 242 31.07 16.35 4.94
N TYR A 243 30.97 15.53 5.99
CA TYR A 243 29.80 14.66 6.19
C TYR A 243 28.52 15.47 6.41
N SER A 244 28.59 16.50 7.26
CA SER A 244 27.46 17.37 7.58
C SER A 244 26.93 18.11 6.34
N ASP A 245 27.82 18.62 5.49
CA ASP A 245 27.48 19.33 4.25
C ASP A 245 26.76 18.43 3.24
N ILE A 246 27.23 17.18 3.09
CA ILE A 246 26.54 16.21 2.23
C ILE A 246 25.15 15.91 2.81
N ARG A 247 25.05 15.68 4.13
CA ARG A 247 23.77 15.37 4.78
C ARG A 247 22.79 16.54 4.76
N SER A 248 23.25 17.77 4.95
CA SER A 248 22.42 18.97 4.89
C SER A 248 21.85 19.15 3.49
N THR A 249 22.67 18.96 2.45
CA THR A 249 22.24 18.97 1.04
C THR A 249 21.18 17.91 0.78
N ILE A 250 21.41 16.65 1.21
CA ILE A 250 20.44 15.55 1.08
C ILE A 250 19.11 15.91 1.73
N ARG A 251 19.13 16.39 2.98
CA ARG A 251 17.92 16.80 3.70
C ARG A 251 17.19 17.96 3.05
N GLY A 252 17.91 18.99 2.59
CA GLY A 252 17.33 20.16 1.93
C GLY A 252 16.53 19.77 0.68
N GLU A 253 17.14 19.01 -0.23
CA GLU A 253 16.41 18.54 -1.43
C GLU A 253 15.22 17.64 -1.09
N GLN A 254 15.36 16.75 -0.10
CA GLN A 254 14.25 15.90 0.33
C GLN A 254 13.09 16.73 0.89
N PHE A 255 13.41 17.76 1.69
CA PHE A 255 12.44 18.67 2.26
C PHE A 255 11.73 19.48 1.18
N ASP A 256 12.44 19.98 0.17
CA ASP A 256 11.85 20.71 -0.95
C ASP A 256 10.88 19.86 -1.77
N ILE A 257 11.24 18.61 -2.05
CA ILE A 257 10.34 17.67 -2.74
C ILE A 257 9.10 17.40 -1.89
N ASN A 258 9.29 17.14 -0.58
CA ASN A 258 8.18 16.92 0.35
C ASN A 258 7.27 18.14 0.48
N ARG A 259 7.83 19.35 0.53
CA ARG A 259 7.07 20.60 0.61
C ARG A 259 6.22 20.81 -0.63
N ARG A 260 6.79 20.62 -1.82
CA ARG A 260 6.04 20.71 -3.09
C ARG A 260 4.96 19.64 -3.15
N ARG A 261 5.27 18.42 -2.73
CA ARG A 261 4.31 17.31 -2.66
C ARG A 261 3.14 17.65 -1.73
N ALA A 262 3.43 18.11 -0.52
CA ALA A 262 2.43 18.46 0.47
C ALA A 262 1.50 19.57 -0.06
N LEU A 263 2.05 20.64 -0.65
CA LEU A 263 1.24 21.72 -1.22
C LEU A 263 0.29 21.22 -2.32
N VAL A 264 0.79 20.41 -3.26
CA VAL A 264 -0.03 19.88 -4.36
C VAL A 264 -1.05 18.86 -3.85
N GLU A 265 -0.67 17.96 -2.95
CA GLU A 265 -1.58 16.99 -2.32
C GLU A 265 -2.67 17.69 -1.51
N THR A 266 -2.35 18.77 -0.79
CA THR A 266 -3.35 19.58 -0.07
C THR A 266 -4.31 20.27 -1.04
N ILE A 267 -3.82 20.92 -2.10
CA ILE A 267 -4.70 21.59 -3.08
C ILE A 267 -5.64 20.58 -3.75
N VAL A 268 -5.11 19.46 -4.24
CA VAL A 268 -5.93 18.43 -4.90
C VAL A 268 -6.88 17.76 -3.90
N GLY A 269 -6.42 17.53 -2.67
CA GLY A 269 -7.26 17.03 -1.58
C GLY A 269 -8.41 17.98 -1.24
N SER A 270 -8.15 19.28 -1.15
CA SER A 270 -9.19 20.29 -0.91
C SER A 270 -10.22 20.33 -2.04
N ILE A 271 -9.78 20.25 -3.30
CA ILE A 271 -10.70 20.17 -4.45
C ILE A 271 -11.55 18.89 -4.37
N ALA A 272 -10.93 17.75 -4.08
CA ALA A 272 -11.65 16.49 -3.93
C ALA A 272 -12.68 16.55 -2.79
N THR A 273 -12.35 17.18 -1.66
CA THR A 273 -13.28 17.40 -0.55
C THR A 273 -14.46 18.29 -0.95
N VAL A 274 -14.22 19.39 -1.67
CA VAL A 274 -15.30 20.26 -2.17
C VAL A 274 -16.22 19.50 -3.14
N VAL A 275 -15.65 18.73 -4.07
CA VAL A 275 -16.40 17.89 -5.01
C VAL A 275 -17.24 16.85 -4.26
N PHE A 276 -16.67 16.21 -3.24
CA PHE A 276 -17.37 15.24 -2.41
C PHE A 276 -18.56 15.85 -1.67
N PHE A 277 -18.35 16.94 -0.94
CA PHE A 277 -19.45 17.60 -0.21
C PHE A 277 -20.51 18.19 -1.13
N SER A 278 -20.12 18.64 -2.34
CA SER A 278 -21.09 19.09 -3.35
C SER A 278 -21.96 17.93 -3.84
N ALA A 279 -21.37 16.76 -4.08
CA ALA A 279 -22.12 15.56 -4.46
C ALA A 279 -22.99 15.03 -3.31
N LEU A 280 -22.50 15.11 -2.08
CA LEU A 280 -23.28 14.77 -0.89
C LEU A 280 -24.49 15.69 -0.73
N ALA A 281 -24.32 17.00 -0.93
CA ALA A 281 -25.41 17.97 -0.90
C ALA A 281 -26.44 17.71 -2.01
N TYR A 282 -25.97 17.36 -3.22
CA TYR A 282 -26.83 16.96 -4.34
C TYR A 282 -27.63 15.68 -4.04
N LEU A 283 -26.99 14.67 -3.43
CA LEU A 283 -27.69 13.46 -2.97
C LEU A 283 -28.70 13.77 -1.86
N ALA A 284 -28.34 14.61 -0.89
CA ALA A 284 -29.25 15.02 0.17
C ALA A 284 -30.51 15.71 -0.39
N PHE A 285 -30.35 16.55 -1.42
CA PHE A 285 -31.47 17.18 -2.10
C PHE A 285 -32.35 16.16 -2.84
N GLN A 286 -31.76 15.21 -3.56
CA GLN A 286 -32.53 14.13 -4.21
C GLN A 286 -33.26 13.21 -3.22
N THR A 287 -32.65 12.94 -2.06
CA THR A 287 -33.28 12.18 -0.99
C THR A 287 -34.44 12.96 -0.37
N ALA A 288 -34.33 14.28 -0.23
CA ALA A 288 -35.44 15.14 0.20
C ALA A 288 -36.60 15.16 -0.82
N GLU A 289 -36.30 15.05 -2.12
CA GLU A 289 -37.31 14.89 -3.19
C GLU A 289 -37.88 13.46 -3.30
N GLY A 290 -37.40 12.51 -2.50
CA GLY A 290 -37.85 11.10 -2.52
C GLY A 290 -37.36 10.29 -3.72
N ARG A 291 -36.37 10.78 -4.47
CA ARG A 291 -35.80 10.07 -5.64
C ARG A 291 -34.77 9.01 -5.28
N THR A 292 -34.12 9.16 -4.13
CA THR A 292 -33.07 8.27 -3.61
C THR A 292 -33.31 7.96 -2.14
N THR A 293 -32.81 6.82 -1.65
CA THR A 293 -32.98 6.45 -0.24
C THR A 293 -31.96 7.14 0.66
N VAL A 294 -32.20 7.15 1.97
CA VAL A 294 -31.21 7.67 2.95
C VAL A 294 -30.00 6.72 3.04
N GLY A 295 -30.22 5.41 2.86
CA GLY A 295 -29.15 4.43 2.81
C GLY A 295 -28.18 4.63 1.64
N ASP A 296 -28.65 5.14 0.49
CA ASP A 296 -27.77 5.49 -0.64
C ASP A 296 -26.79 6.61 -0.29
N LEU A 297 -27.27 7.63 0.44
CA LEU A 297 -26.45 8.74 0.91
C LEU A 297 -25.36 8.23 1.87
N VAL A 298 -25.73 7.36 2.82
CA VAL A 298 -24.77 6.80 3.78
C VAL A 298 -23.80 5.84 3.11
N LEU A 299 -24.23 5.06 2.14
CA LEU A 299 -23.31 4.22 1.37
C LEU A 299 -22.29 5.06 0.60
N PHE A 300 -22.71 6.14 -0.06
CA PHE A 300 -21.80 7.04 -0.75
C PHE A 300 -20.77 7.66 0.21
N LEU A 301 -21.21 8.06 1.40
CA LEU A 301 -20.34 8.56 2.47
C LEU A 301 -19.29 7.49 2.88
N LEU A 302 -19.71 6.25 3.08
CA LEU A 302 -18.83 5.15 3.51
C LEU A 302 -17.83 4.71 2.44
N ILE A 303 -18.20 4.81 1.16
CA ILE A 303 -17.31 4.42 0.04
C ILE A 303 -16.13 5.38 -0.10
N LEU A 304 -16.32 6.68 0.18
CA LEU A 304 -15.27 7.68 -0.03
C LEU A 304 -14.33 7.86 1.18
N GLN A 305 -14.69 7.35 2.35
CA GLN A 305 -13.91 7.46 3.59
C GLN A 305 -12.85 6.34 3.73
#